data_AF-A0AB73INL9-F1
#
_entry.id   AF-A0AB73INL9-F1
#
_cell.length_a   1.000
_cell.length_b   1.000
_cell.length_c   1.000
_cell.angle_alpha   90.00
_cell.angle_beta   90.00
_cell.angle_gamma   90.00
#
_symmetry.space_group_name_H-M   'P 1'
#
loop_
_entity.id
_entity.type
_entity.pdbx_description
1 polymer ?
#
loop_
_entity_poly.entity_id
_entity_poly.type
_entity_poly.pdbx_seq_one_letter_code
_entity_poly.pdbx_strand_id
1 'polypeptide(L)'
;MVDQVRILSRSRSKFTDPDPVIRREALELLWDCWERLKTLADADKKKSITAILDTAAPESDFRTLLEVKVRVLSEIGNSRLIRHYEVSQIPVIDVDYVDYLYMRMFAMTRLLIRKNAPRS
;
A
#
# COMPACT_ATOMS: atom_id res chain seq x y z
N MET A 1 9.77 5.90 9.59
CA MET A 1 8.30 5.79 9.62
C MET A 1 7.56 7.12 9.43
N VAL A 2 8.10 8.26 9.88
CA VAL A 2 7.51 9.61 9.70
C VAL A 2 7.12 9.91 8.25
N ASP A 3 7.98 9.57 7.29
CA ASP A 3 7.69 9.79 5.87
C ASP A 3 6.47 8.99 5.36
N GLN A 4 6.27 7.75 5.83
CA GLN A 4 5.12 6.93 5.41
C GLN A 4 3.80 7.51 5.91
N VAL A 5 3.77 8.00 7.15
CA VAL A 5 2.59 8.65 7.71
C VAL A 5 2.23 9.90 6.90
N ARG A 6 3.24 10.68 6.48
CA ARG A 6 3.05 11.86 5.63
C ARG A 6 2.52 11.48 4.25
N ILE A 7 3.11 10.48 3.59
CA ILE A 7 2.69 10.01 2.26
C ILE A 7 1.27 9.45 2.32
N LEU A 8 0.95 8.60 3.31
CA LEU A 8 -0.39 8.04 3.51
C LEU A 8 -1.44 9.13 3.71
N SER A 9 -1.11 10.17 4.48
CA SER A 9 -2.02 11.31 4.73
C SER A 9 -2.27 12.12 3.45
N ARG A 10 -1.23 12.37 2.66
CA ARG A 10 -1.34 13.06 1.37
C ARG A 10 -2.15 12.24 0.36
N SER A 11 -1.91 10.94 0.30
CA SER A 11 -2.69 10.01 -0.52
C SER A 11 -4.18 10.08 -0.14
N ARG A 12 -4.50 9.99 1.16
CA ARG A 12 -5.88 10.12 1.66
C ARG A 12 -6.53 11.43 1.26
N SER A 13 -5.80 12.55 1.32
CA SER A 13 -6.34 13.85 0.92
C SER A 13 -6.67 13.93 -0.56
N LYS A 14 -5.89 13.28 -1.44
CA LYS A 14 -6.18 13.24 -2.87
C LYS A 14 -7.37 12.34 -3.18
N PHE A 15 -7.51 11.25 -2.44
CA PHE A 15 -8.57 10.27 -2.70
C PHE A 15 -9.99 10.84 -2.49
N THR A 16 -10.15 11.89 -1.68
CA THR A 16 -11.45 12.56 -1.47
C THR A 16 -11.86 13.48 -2.62
N ASP A 17 -11.02 13.65 -3.64
CA ASP A 17 -11.30 14.50 -4.78
C ASP A 17 -12.33 13.83 -5.73
N PRO A 18 -13.33 14.57 -6.25
CA PRO A 18 -14.28 14.03 -7.23
C PRO A 18 -13.63 13.69 -8.57
N ASP A 19 -12.46 14.24 -8.90
CA ASP A 19 -11.73 13.94 -10.14
C ASP A 19 -11.11 12.53 -10.10
N PRO A 20 -11.51 11.60 -11.01
CA PRO A 20 -10.94 10.26 -11.07
C PRO A 20 -9.43 10.24 -11.36
N VAL A 21 -8.89 11.26 -12.04
CA VAL A 21 -7.44 11.39 -12.27
C VAL A 21 -6.73 11.63 -10.95
N ILE A 22 -7.26 12.51 -10.10
CA ILE A 22 -6.69 12.81 -8.78
C ILE A 22 -6.80 11.59 -7.85
N ARG A 23 -7.90 10.83 -7.92
CA ARG A 23 -8.02 9.56 -7.17
C ARG A 23 -7.03 8.50 -7.64
N ARG A 24 -6.76 8.42 -8.95
CA ARG A 24 -5.71 7.54 -9.48
C ARG A 24 -4.32 7.95 -8.96
N GLU A 25 -4.01 9.25 -8.93
CA GLU A 25 -2.76 9.71 -8.31
C GLU A 25 -2.68 9.37 -6.82
N ALA A 26 -3.82 9.37 -6.11
CA ALA A 26 -3.89 8.94 -4.72
C ALA A 26 -3.49 7.46 -4.56
N LEU A 27 -3.96 6.60 -5.47
CA LEU A 27 -3.62 5.18 -5.55
C LEU A 27 -2.13 4.97 -5.83
N GLU A 28 -1.57 5.69 -6.80
CA GLU A 28 -0.13 5.60 -7.12
C GLU A 28 0.74 6.01 -5.93
N LEU A 29 0.38 7.12 -5.26
CA LEU A 29 1.07 7.60 -4.07
C LEU A 29 0.95 6.62 -2.89
N LEU A 30 -0.18 5.93 -2.76
CA LEU A 30 -0.38 4.88 -1.76
C LEU A 30 0.53 3.67 -2.03
N TRP A 31 0.74 3.32 -3.29
CA TRP A 31 1.66 2.25 -3.67
C TRP A 31 3.13 2.63 -3.47
N ASP A 32 3.52 3.89 -3.67
CA ASP A 32 4.84 4.39 -3.25
C ASP A 32 5.03 4.27 -1.73
N CYS A 33 4.01 4.61 -0.95
CA CYS A 33 4.02 4.42 0.51
C CYS A 33 4.26 2.95 0.88
N TRP A 34 3.55 2.03 0.22
CA TRP A 34 3.74 0.60 0.40
C TRP A 34 5.17 0.15 0.05
N GLU A 35 5.72 0.59 -1.09
CA GLU A 35 7.09 0.22 -1.50
C GLU A 35 8.14 0.60 -0.47
N ARG A 36 8.01 1.81 0.10
CA ARG A 36 8.92 2.29 1.13
C ARG A 36 8.67 1.64 2.49
N LEU A 37 7.44 1.20 2.77
CA LEU A 37 7.13 0.44 3.99
C LEU A 37 7.91 -0.88 4.04
N LYS A 38 8.12 -1.52 2.88
CA LYS A 38 8.85 -2.80 2.78
C LYS A 38 10.32 -2.75 3.20
N THR A 39 10.90 -1.59 3.50
CA THR A 39 12.28 -1.46 3.95
C THR A 39 12.39 -0.86 5.36
N LEU A 40 11.31 -0.90 6.15
CA LEU A 40 11.31 -0.31 7.49
C LEU A 40 12.04 -1.16 8.54
N ALA A 41 12.03 -2.49 8.40
CA ALA A 41 12.60 -3.39 9.39
C ALA A 41 13.95 -3.99 8.96
N ASP A 42 14.16 -4.17 7.65
CA ASP A 42 15.40 -4.72 7.08
C ASP A 42 15.63 -4.16 5.65
N ALA A 43 16.88 -4.17 5.19
CA ALA A 43 17.24 -3.85 3.81
C ALA A 43 16.81 -4.95 2.83
N ASP A 44 16.80 -6.21 3.27
CA ASP A 44 16.17 -7.31 2.55
C ASP A 44 14.65 -7.18 2.67
N LYS A 45 14.01 -6.82 1.56
CA LYS A 45 12.56 -6.59 1.50
C LYS A 45 11.74 -7.80 1.97
N LYS A 46 12.20 -9.04 1.75
CA LYS A 46 11.47 -10.24 2.19
C LYS A 46 11.53 -10.37 3.70
N LYS A 47 12.73 -10.26 4.29
CA LYS A 47 12.92 -10.30 5.75
C LYS A 47 12.16 -9.18 6.44
N SER A 48 12.24 -7.98 5.88
CA SER A 48 11.54 -6.80 6.39
C SER A 48 10.02 -6.99 6.40
N ILE A 49 9.43 -7.49 5.30
CA ILE A 49 8.00 -7.79 5.25
C ILE A 49 7.63 -8.83 6.32
N THR A 50 8.39 -9.93 6.43
CA THR A 50 8.14 -10.95 7.46
C THR A 50 8.10 -10.34 8.86
N ALA A 51 9.12 -9.57 9.25
CA ALA A 51 9.19 -8.93 10.56
C ALA A 51 8.04 -7.93 10.82
N ILE A 52 7.67 -7.15 9.80
CA ILE A 52 6.55 -6.20 9.86
C ILE A 52 5.22 -6.92 10.08
N LEU A 53 5.02 -8.07 9.42
CA LEU A 53 3.80 -8.86 9.55
C LEU A 53 3.75 -9.58 10.89
N ASP A 54 4.87 -10.14 11.36
CA ASP A 54 4.96 -10.81 12.67
C ASP A 54 4.65 -9.83 13.82
N THR A 55 5.11 -8.58 13.70
CA THR A 55 4.77 -7.50 14.63
C THR A 55 3.28 -7.11 14.55
N ALA A 56 2.69 -7.15 13.36
CA ALA A 56 1.30 -6.74 13.14
C ALA A 56 0.27 -7.77 13.60
N ALA A 57 0.62 -9.05 13.53
CA ALA A 57 -0.24 -10.19 13.80
C ALA A 57 0.58 -11.27 14.54
N PRO A 58 0.63 -11.24 15.89
CA PRO A 58 1.30 -12.28 16.67
C PRO A 58 0.52 -13.61 16.67
N GLU A 59 -0.79 -13.60 16.39
CA GLU A 59 -1.61 -14.81 16.27
C GLU A 59 -1.41 -15.50 14.91
N SER A 60 -1.15 -16.81 14.91
CA SER A 60 -0.78 -17.59 13.72
C SER A 60 -1.78 -17.46 12.57
N ASP A 61 -3.07 -17.61 12.86
CA ASP A 61 -4.11 -17.68 11.82
C ASP A 61 -4.28 -16.34 11.12
N PHE A 62 -4.29 -15.26 11.90
CA PHE A 62 -4.39 -13.91 11.35
C PHE A 62 -3.11 -13.53 10.60
N ARG A 63 -1.95 -13.97 11.08
CA ARG A 63 -0.65 -13.76 10.43
C ARG A 63 -0.57 -14.42 9.06
N THR A 64 -1.03 -15.67 8.93
CA THR A 64 -1.11 -16.38 7.64
C THR A 64 -2.07 -15.68 6.68
N LEU A 65 -3.26 -15.27 7.16
CA LEU A 65 -4.22 -14.51 6.36
C LEU A 65 -3.61 -13.20 5.85
N LEU A 66 -2.87 -12.49 6.72
CA LEU A 66 -2.25 -11.22 6.37
C LEU A 66 -1.16 -11.38 5.30
N GLU A 67 -0.39 -12.46 5.36
CA GLU A 67 0.63 -12.79 4.34
C GLU A 67 0.03 -12.96 2.96
N VAL A 68 -1.05 -13.75 2.87
CA VAL A 68 -1.75 -13.99 1.61
C VAL A 68 -2.24 -12.66 1.04
N LYS A 69 -2.85 -11.80 1.86
CA LYS A 69 -3.34 -10.49 1.42
C LYS A 69 -2.21 -9.58 0.94
N VAL A 70 -1.09 -9.53 1.67
CA VAL A 70 0.09 -8.71 1.30
C VAL A 70 0.73 -9.20 0.00
N ARG A 71 0.81 -10.51 -0.19
CA ARG A 71 1.32 -11.10 -1.43
C ARG A 71 0.46 -10.72 -2.63
N VAL A 72 -0.86 -10.89 -2.52
CA VAL A 72 -1.82 -10.51 -3.57
C VAL A 72 -1.72 -9.01 -3.91
N LEU A 73 -1.68 -8.14 -2.89
CA LEU A 73 -1.53 -6.69 -3.12
C LEU A 73 -0.19 -6.31 -3.75
N SER A 74 0.88 -7.03 -3.41
CA SER A 74 2.21 -6.84 -4.01
C SER A 74 2.24 -7.27 -5.48
N GLU A 75 1.60 -8.39 -5.81
CA GLU A 75 1.46 -8.87 -7.19
C GLU A 75 0.64 -7.89 -8.03
N ILE A 76 -0.49 -7.39 -7.51
CA ILE A 76 -1.29 -6.32 -8.15
C ILE A 76 -0.44 -5.07 -8.38
N GLY A 77 0.36 -4.65 -7.39
CA GLY A 77 1.23 -3.47 -7.51
C GLY A 77 2.35 -3.55 -8.54
N ASN A 78 2.81 -4.77 -8.81
CA ASN A 78 3.81 -5.03 -9.84
C ASN A 78 3.18 -5.26 -11.21
N SER A 79 1.86 -5.41 -11.28
CA SER A 79 1.14 -5.52 -12.56
C SER A 79 1.15 -4.19 -13.30
N ARG A 80 1.02 -4.24 -14.63
CA ARG A 80 0.93 -3.06 -15.51
C ARG A 80 -0.30 -2.17 -15.24
N LEU A 81 -1.15 -2.54 -14.28
CA LEU A 81 -2.36 -1.80 -13.93
C LEU A 81 -2.10 -0.56 -13.07
N ILE A 82 -1.00 -0.47 -12.31
CA ILE A 82 -0.80 0.63 -11.33
C ILE A 82 0.44 1.47 -11.62
N ARG A 83 1.49 0.89 -12.23
CA ARG A 83 2.70 1.63 -12.58
C ARG A 83 2.69 2.01 -14.06
N HIS A 84 2.92 3.29 -14.35
CA HIS A 84 3.22 3.79 -15.69
C HIS A 84 4.41 3.03 -16.26
N TYR A 85 4.15 1.97 -17.03
CA TYR A 85 5.10 1.48 -18.01
C TYR A 85 4.55 1.87 -19.37
N GLU A 86 5.19 2.89 -19.94
CA GLU A 86 5.03 3.45 -21.29
C GLU A 86 4.16 4.71 -21.46
N VAL A 87 4.79 5.69 -22.11
CA VAL A 87 4.48 7.13 -22.20
C VAL A 87 3.33 7.45 -23.18
N SER A 88 2.49 6.47 -23.55
CA SER A 88 1.49 6.66 -24.62
C SER A 88 0.13 6.05 -24.38
N GLN A 89 -0.14 5.45 -23.22
CA GLN A 89 -1.48 4.97 -22.90
C GLN A 89 -2.03 5.72 -21.70
N ILE A 90 -3.18 6.37 -21.87
CA ILE A 90 -4.06 6.71 -20.76
C ILE A 90 -4.63 5.35 -20.31
N PRO A 91 -4.20 4.78 -19.16
CA PRO A 91 -4.83 3.57 -18.68
C PRO A 91 -6.21 4.01 -18.23
N VAL A 92 -7.24 3.65 -19.00
CA VAL A 92 -8.63 3.73 -18.55
C VAL A 92 -8.79 2.60 -17.54
N ILE A 93 -8.25 2.81 -16.34
CA ILE A 93 -8.60 2.00 -15.18
C ILE A 93 -9.98 2.48 -14.79
N ASP A 94 -10.92 1.55 -14.75
CA ASP A 94 -12.24 1.79 -14.21
C ASP A 94 -12.11 2.47 -12.83
N VAL A 95 -12.82 3.57 -12.66
CA VAL A 95 -12.81 4.36 -11.44
C VAL A 95 -13.20 3.53 -10.22
N ASP A 96 -14.10 2.57 -10.39
CA ASP A 96 -14.53 1.67 -9.32
C ASP A 96 -13.39 0.70 -8.93
N TYR A 97 -12.55 0.33 -9.89
CA TYR A 97 -11.35 -0.49 -9.62
C TYR A 97 -10.28 0.33 -8.89
N VAL A 98 -10.11 1.61 -9.25
CA VAL A 98 -9.21 2.53 -8.52
C VAL A 98 -9.64 2.62 -7.06
N ASP A 99 -10.92 2.90 -6.81
CA ASP A 99 -11.46 3.07 -5.46
C ASP A 99 -11.38 1.78 -4.65
N TYR A 100 -11.72 0.64 -5.27
CA TYR A 100 -11.58 -0.69 -4.65
C TYR A 100 -10.13 -1.01 -4.24
N LEU A 101 -9.17 -0.82 -5.16
CA LEU A 101 -7.75 -1.08 -4.90
C LEU A 101 -7.19 -0.13 -3.86
N TYR A 102 -7.60 1.14 -3.90
CA TYR A 102 -7.24 2.14 -2.92
C TYR A 102 -7.65 1.70 -1.52
N MET A 103 -8.91 1.34 -1.32
CA MET A 103 -9.42 0.93 -0.01
C MET A 103 -8.68 -0.28 0.55
N ARG A 104 -8.42 -1.29 -0.29
CA ARG A 104 -7.70 -2.50 0.14
C ARG A 104 -6.29 -2.20 0.59
N MET A 105 -5.53 -1.44 -0.20
CA MET A 105 -4.16 -1.09 0.16
C MET A 105 -4.11 -0.09 1.31
N PHE A 106 -5.07 0.83 1.40
CA PHE A 106 -5.11 1.83 2.46
C PHE A 106 -5.33 1.15 3.82
N ALA A 107 -6.30 0.24 3.90
CA ALA A 107 -6.53 -0.55 5.10
C ALA A 107 -5.29 -1.36 5.51
N MET A 108 -4.61 -1.98 4.55
CA MET A 108 -3.37 -2.74 4.79
C MET A 108 -2.24 -1.85 5.32
N THR A 109 -1.88 -0.81 4.57
CA THR A 109 -0.78 0.10 4.92
C THR A 109 -1.04 0.78 6.26
N ARG A 110 -2.28 1.21 6.53
CA ARG A 110 -2.65 1.82 7.81
C ARG A 110 -2.51 0.84 8.98
N LEU A 111 -2.93 -0.42 8.83
CA LEU A 111 -2.76 -1.45 9.85
C LEU A 111 -1.27 -1.64 10.19
N LEU A 112 -0.45 -1.85 9.16
CA LEU A 112 0.96 -2.14 9.32
C LEU A 112 1.72 -0.98 9.95
N ILE A 113 1.46 0.26 9.51
CA ILE A 113 2.04 1.46 10.15
C ILE A 113 1.66 1.54 11.62
N ARG A 114 0.36 1.35 11.96
CA ARG A 114 -0.08 1.47 13.36
C ARG A 114 0.52 0.41 14.27
N LYS A 115 0.68 -0.82 13.79
CA LYS A 115 1.23 -1.92 14.57
C LYS A 115 2.75 -1.85 14.74
N ASN A 116 3.44 -1.25 13.77
CA ASN A 116 4.90 -1.10 13.76
C ASN A 116 5.37 0.29 14.23
N ALA A 117 4.45 1.12 14.72
CA ALA A 117 4.81 2.40 15.30
C ALA A 117 5.56 2.23 16.63
N PRO A 118 6.60 3.05 16.90
CA PRO A 118 7.19 3.10 18.23
C PRO A 118 6.09 3.34 19.26
N ARG A 119 5.99 2.46 20.25
CA ARG A 119 5.11 2.69 21.39
C ARG A 119 5.76 3.79 22.23
N SER A 120 5.14 4.96 22.28
CA SER A 120 5.44 6.03 23.24
C SER A 120 5.07 5.60 24.65
#